data_AF-A0A3P7M3I5-F1
#
_entry.id   AF-A0A3P7M3I5-F1
#
_cell.length_a   1.000
_cell.length_b   1.000
_cell.length_c   1.000
_cell.angle_alpha   90.00
_cell.angle_beta   90.00
_cell.angle_gamma   90.00
#
_symmetry.space_group_name_H-M   'P 1'
#
loop_
_entity.id
_entity.type
_entity.pdbx_description
1 polymer ?
#
loop_
_entity_poly.entity_id
_entity_poly.type
_entity_poly.pdbx_seq_one_letter_code
_entity_poly.pdbx_strand_id
1 'polypeptide(L)'
;MLFQFSLLWSVCCVVDEDGRKKVDSFVRELDGSFPNKDSIYEYFVDTKTRTWIHWEEKLRGGWKYQPSMPFFKILVPTVDTVRYKFLVNTLVAKFCPVLITGPVGTGKTSVAQDVLFSLDREAWSFLTINMSAQVHDDDDDDDDDDDDDDDDVEDDDDDDDDDDDDDDDDDAEDDDGEDDDDDGGVDYIYDDDNDDDDDDDDDDDDDDDG
;
A
#
# COMPACT_ATOMS: atom_id res chain seq x y z
N MET A 1 24.10 -5.80 -23.39
CA MET A 1 23.80 -5.97 -21.95
C MET A 1 22.67 -5.06 -21.47
N LEU A 2 22.76 -3.72 -21.59
CA LEU A 2 21.67 -2.84 -21.12
C LEU A 2 20.33 -3.07 -21.82
N PHE A 3 20.33 -3.35 -23.12
CA PHE A 3 19.13 -3.73 -23.86
C PHE A 3 18.52 -5.02 -23.30
N GLN A 4 19.34 -6.06 -23.11
CA GLN A 4 18.92 -7.34 -22.52
C GLN A 4 18.37 -7.16 -21.10
N PHE A 5 19.03 -6.36 -20.27
CA PHE A 5 18.56 -6.03 -18.93
C PHE A 5 17.20 -5.33 -18.97
N SER A 6 17.04 -4.36 -19.89
CA SER A 6 15.77 -3.65 -20.05
C SER A 6 14.66 -4.60 -20.49
N LEU A 7 14.93 -5.46 -21.47
CA LEU A 7 13.99 -6.48 -21.95
C LEU A 7 13.59 -7.46 -20.83
N LEU A 8 14.56 -7.89 -20.03
CA LEU A 8 14.35 -8.79 -18.90
C LEU A 8 13.35 -8.20 -17.90
N TRP A 9 13.55 -6.93 -17.54
CA TRP A 9 12.74 -6.25 -16.53
C TRP A 9 11.47 -5.58 -17.07
N SER A 10 11.25 -5.57 -18.39
CA SER A 10 10.04 -5.02 -18.99
C SER A 10 9.07 -6.07 -19.51
N VAL A 11 9.55 -7.08 -20.25
CA VAL A 11 8.69 -8.09 -20.91
C VAL A 11 8.75 -9.42 -20.17
N CYS A 12 9.94 -9.81 -19.74
CA CYS A 12 10.18 -11.11 -19.14
C CYS A 12 9.86 -11.18 -17.64
N CYS A 13 9.55 -10.05 -17.00
CA CYS A 13 9.29 -9.99 -15.56
C CYS A 13 7.87 -10.44 -15.17
N VAL A 14 6.93 -10.44 -16.12
CA VAL A 14 5.50 -10.77 -15.90
C VAL A 14 5.26 -12.28 -16.04
N VAL A 15 5.99 -13.05 -15.25
CA VAL A 15 5.87 -14.52 -15.23
C VAL A 15 5.92 -15.03 -13.79
N ASP A 16 5.30 -16.18 -13.57
CA ASP A 16 5.39 -16.93 -12.32
C ASP A 16 6.76 -17.60 -12.15
N GLU A 17 6.97 -18.27 -11.03
CA GLU A 17 8.25 -18.90 -10.68
C GLU A 17 8.71 -19.95 -11.70
N ASP A 18 7.78 -20.75 -12.23
CA ASP A 18 8.11 -21.74 -13.27
C ASP A 18 8.36 -21.08 -14.63
N GLY A 19 7.64 -20.00 -14.94
CA GLY A 19 7.89 -19.15 -16.09
C GLY A 19 9.27 -18.51 -16.03
N ARG A 20 9.72 -18.06 -14.85
CA ARG A 20 11.08 -17.52 -14.66
C ARG A 20 12.15 -18.53 -15.07
N LYS A 21 12.02 -19.81 -14.70
CA LYS A 21 12.97 -20.88 -15.08
C LYS A 21 13.02 -21.10 -16.59
N LYS A 22 11.85 -21.06 -17.26
CA LYS A 22 11.75 -21.21 -18.72
C LYS A 22 12.39 -20.02 -19.44
N VAL A 23 12.11 -18.81 -18.97
CA VAL A 23 12.71 -17.58 -19.51
C VAL A 23 14.22 -17.56 -19.29
N ASP A 24 14.70 -17.95 -18.10
CA ASP A 24 16.13 -18.06 -17.80
C ASP A 24 16.86 -18.93 -18.82
N SER A 25 16.35 -20.14 -19.04
CA SER A 25 16.90 -21.08 -20.02
C SER A 25 16.88 -20.49 -21.43
N PHE A 26 15.74 -19.95 -21.86
CA PHE A 26 15.57 -19.39 -23.20
C PHE A 26 16.50 -18.20 -23.47
N VAL A 27 16.62 -17.26 -22.53
CA VAL A 27 17.48 -16.09 -22.68
C VAL A 27 18.96 -16.49 -22.72
N ARG A 28 19.36 -17.47 -21.91
CA ARG A 28 20.73 -18.01 -21.91
C ARG A 28 21.08 -18.75 -23.21
N GLU A 29 20.11 -19.40 -23.84
CA GLU A 29 20.29 -20.01 -25.17
C GLU A 29 20.47 -18.96 -26.26
N LEU A 30 19.75 -17.84 -26.18
CA LEU A 30 19.88 -16.73 -27.12
C LEU A 30 21.17 -15.92 -26.94
N ASP A 31 21.62 -15.74 -25.69
CA ASP A 31 22.76 -14.90 -25.34
C ASP A 31 23.56 -15.51 -24.18
N GLY A 32 24.75 -16.04 -24.48
CA GLY A 32 25.66 -16.62 -23.50
C GLY A 32 26.46 -15.62 -22.66
N SER A 33 26.11 -14.33 -22.68
CA SER A 33 26.83 -13.31 -21.88
C SER A 33 26.47 -13.34 -20.40
N PHE A 34 25.36 -13.96 -20.01
CA PHE A 34 24.94 -14.08 -18.60
C PHE A 34 25.84 -15.04 -17.80
N PRO A 35 26.21 -14.73 -16.55
CA PRO A 35 26.95 -15.67 -15.70
C PRO A 35 26.15 -16.93 -15.42
N ASN A 36 26.81 -18.10 -15.36
CA ASN A 36 26.15 -19.42 -15.24
C ASN A 36 25.61 -19.74 -13.83
N LYS A 37 25.92 -18.93 -12.82
CA LYS A 37 25.47 -19.14 -11.44
C LYS A 37 24.09 -18.50 -11.26
N ASP A 38 23.17 -19.18 -10.59
CA ASP A 38 21.82 -18.69 -10.28
C ASP A 38 21.03 -18.23 -11.52
N SER A 39 19.86 -17.61 -11.32
CA SER A 39 19.04 -17.13 -12.43
C SER A 39 19.51 -15.79 -12.99
N ILE A 40 19.22 -15.49 -14.25
CA ILE A 40 19.44 -14.18 -14.88
C ILE A 40 18.78 -13.02 -14.11
N TYR A 41 17.71 -13.28 -13.34
CA TYR A 41 17.06 -12.28 -12.47
C TYR A 41 17.94 -11.87 -11.26
N GLU A 42 18.98 -12.64 -10.96
CA GLU A 42 19.94 -12.36 -9.89
C GLU A 42 21.04 -11.37 -10.28
N TYR A 43 20.99 -10.85 -11.51
CA TYR A 43 22.02 -9.95 -12.04
C TYR A 43 21.48 -8.60 -12.49
N PHE A 44 22.34 -7.59 -12.36
CA PHE A 44 22.16 -6.27 -12.96
C PHE A 44 23.40 -5.87 -13.76
N VAL A 45 23.27 -4.84 -14.60
CA VAL A 45 24.39 -4.34 -15.41
C VAL A 45 25.05 -3.17 -14.69
N ASP A 46 26.34 -3.29 -14.39
CA ASP A 46 27.14 -2.12 -14.03
C ASP A 46 27.42 -1.29 -15.29
N THR A 47 26.94 -0.04 -15.30
CA THR A 47 27.10 0.87 -16.44
C THR A 47 28.54 1.31 -16.67
N LYS A 48 29.39 1.27 -15.63
CA LYS A 48 30.80 1.68 -15.72
C LYS A 48 31.65 0.58 -16.33
N THR A 49 31.57 -0.64 -15.79
CA THR A 49 32.37 -1.78 -16.26
C THR A 49 31.72 -2.54 -17.40
N ARG A 50 30.42 -2.33 -17.64
CA ARG A 50 29.61 -3.03 -18.66
C ARG A 50 29.65 -4.54 -18.46
N THR A 51 29.46 -4.99 -17.22
CA THR A 51 29.41 -6.40 -16.84
C THR A 51 28.16 -6.71 -16.02
N TRP A 52 27.83 -8.00 -15.96
CA TRP A 52 26.79 -8.52 -15.07
C TRP A 52 27.34 -8.65 -13.65
N ILE A 53 26.64 -8.04 -12.70
CA ILE A 53 26.96 -8.06 -11.27
C ILE A 53 25.79 -8.70 -10.52
N HIS A 54 26.08 -9.59 -9.58
CA HIS A 54 25.07 -10.24 -8.76
C HIS A 54 24.45 -9.22 -7.79
N TRP A 55 23.14 -9.26 -7.58
CA TRP A 55 22.46 -8.31 -6.68
C TRP A 55 22.98 -8.37 -5.24
N GLU A 56 23.40 -9.54 -4.75
CA GLU A 56 24.05 -9.70 -3.44
C GLU A 56 25.26 -8.79 -3.24
N GLU A 57 25.98 -8.41 -4.30
CA GLU A 57 27.13 -7.50 -4.19
C GLU A 57 26.71 -6.14 -3.61
N LYS A 58 25.45 -5.73 -3.80
CA LYS A 58 24.91 -4.50 -3.20
C LYS A 58 24.63 -4.62 -1.70
N LEU A 59 24.52 -5.84 -1.15
CA LEU A 59 24.30 -6.09 0.28
C LEU A 59 25.61 -6.15 1.07
N ARG A 60 26.74 -6.39 0.40
CA ARG A 60 28.06 -6.55 1.04
C ARG A 60 28.60 -5.29 1.72
N GLY A 61 27.95 -4.14 1.53
CA GLY A 61 28.31 -2.87 2.17
C GLY A 61 28.13 -2.84 3.70
N GLY A 62 27.55 -3.89 4.30
CA GLY A 62 27.37 -4.00 5.75
C GLY A 62 26.22 -3.11 6.21
N TRP A 63 24.99 -3.61 6.07
CA TRP A 63 23.82 -2.94 6.61
C TRP A 63 23.89 -2.89 8.14
N LYS A 64 23.50 -1.74 8.71
CA LYS A 64 23.39 -1.52 10.15
C LYS A 64 22.10 -0.76 10.42
N TYR A 65 21.31 -1.25 11.37
CA TYR A 65 20.17 -0.51 11.87
C TYR A 65 20.62 0.61 12.82
N GLN A 66 19.81 1.65 12.95
CA GLN A 66 20.01 2.70 13.93
C GLN A 66 19.33 2.30 15.24
N PRO A 67 20.03 2.22 16.39
CA PRO A 67 19.41 1.81 17.65
C PRO A 67 18.28 2.71 18.15
N SER A 68 18.22 3.97 17.68
CA SER A 68 17.17 4.93 18.01
C SER A 68 15.90 4.78 17.16
N MET A 69 15.94 3.95 16.11
CA MET A 69 14.80 3.72 15.23
C MET A 69 13.81 2.74 15.89
N PRO A 70 12.50 3.05 15.91
CA PRO A 70 11.50 2.10 16.37
C PRO A 70 11.59 0.78 15.57
N PHE A 71 11.46 -0.35 16.26
CA PHE A 71 11.67 -1.68 15.67
C PHE A 71 10.84 -1.92 14.41
N PHE A 72 9.56 -1.51 14.44
CA PHE A 72 8.63 -1.65 13.32
C PHE A 72 9.01 -0.85 12.06
N LYS A 73 9.95 0.11 12.15
CA LYS A 73 10.48 0.87 10.99
C LYS A 73 11.77 0.27 10.42
N ILE A 74 12.34 -0.75 11.05
CA ILE A 74 13.62 -1.33 10.63
C ILE A 74 13.39 -2.26 9.43
N LEU A 75 13.75 -1.79 8.23
CA LEU A 75 13.76 -2.63 7.02
C LEU A 75 15.16 -3.24 6.81
N VAL A 76 15.24 -4.56 6.90
CA VAL A 76 16.47 -5.31 6.54
C VAL A 76 16.54 -5.43 5.02
N PRO A 77 17.60 -4.94 4.36
CA PRO A 77 17.73 -5.04 2.93
C PRO A 77 18.00 -6.49 2.53
N THR A 78 17.08 -7.02 1.73
CA THR A 78 17.21 -8.29 1.02
C THR A 78 17.60 -8.04 -0.44
N VAL A 79 17.94 -9.10 -1.17
CA VAL A 79 18.20 -9.02 -2.61
C VAL A 79 16.99 -8.45 -3.35
N ASP A 80 15.78 -8.90 -2.99
CA ASP A 80 14.53 -8.43 -3.59
C ASP A 80 14.30 -6.94 -3.37
N THR A 81 14.38 -6.48 -2.12
CA THR A 81 14.17 -5.04 -1.81
C THR A 81 15.15 -4.16 -2.56
N VAL A 82 16.44 -4.53 -2.62
CA VAL A 82 17.46 -3.76 -3.35
C VAL A 82 17.20 -3.72 -4.85
N ARG A 83 16.80 -4.86 -5.43
CA ARG A 83 16.47 -4.98 -6.85
C ARG A 83 15.25 -4.15 -7.22
N TYR A 84 14.14 -4.29 -6.50
CA TYR A 84 12.92 -3.52 -6.77
C TYR A 84 13.15 -2.03 -6.51
N LYS A 85 13.83 -1.66 -5.42
CA LYS A 85 14.22 -0.26 -5.17
C LYS A 85 15.03 0.33 -6.33
N PHE A 86 15.94 -0.44 -6.94
CA PHE A 86 16.70 0.03 -8.10
C PHE A 86 15.81 0.30 -9.32
N LEU A 87 14.88 -0.62 -9.63
CA LEU A 87 13.97 -0.48 -10.77
C LEU A 87 13.01 0.69 -10.57
N VAL A 88 12.37 0.77 -9.40
CA VAL A 88 11.41 1.83 -9.06
C VAL A 88 12.10 3.19 -9.09
N ASN A 89 13.28 3.35 -8.46
CA ASN A 89 14.04 4.60 -8.54
C ASN A 89 14.36 5.02 -9.97
N THR A 90 14.74 4.05 -10.82
CA THR A 90 15.09 4.32 -12.22
C THR A 90 13.89 4.84 -13.01
N LEU A 91 12.71 4.27 -12.78
CA LEU A 91 11.46 4.64 -13.46
C LEU A 91 10.89 5.97 -12.92
N VAL A 92 10.88 6.16 -11.60
CA VAL A 92 10.43 7.42 -10.95
C VAL A 92 11.29 8.60 -11.40
N ALA A 93 12.62 8.44 -11.47
CA ALA A 93 13.52 9.47 -11.99
C ALA A 93 13.28 9.84 -13.46
N LYS A 94 12.45 9.06 -14.18
CA LYS A 94 12.01 9.30 -15.56
C LYS A 94 10.53 9.67 -15.66
N PHE A 95 9.87 9.94 -14.54
CA PHE A 95 8.44 10.24 -14.47
C PHE A 95 7.58 9.12 -15.10
N CYS A 96 8.02 7.87 -14.99
CA CYS A 96 7.24 6.70 -15.41
C CYS A 96 6.43 6.17 -14.23
N PRO A 97 5.10 5.99 -14.38
CA PRO A 97 4.29 5.31 -13.36
C PRO A 97 4.78 3.89 -13.11
N VAL A 98 4.74 3.45 -11.84
CA VAL A 98 5.21 2.14 -11.41
C VAL A 98 4.15 1.47 -10.55
N LEU A 99 3.85 0.21 -10.86
CA LEU A 99 3.01 -0.67 -10.03
C LEU A 99 3.88 -1.80 -9.48
N ILE A 100 3.81 -2.01 -8.16
CA ILE A 100 4.48 -3.13 -7.48
C ILE A 100 3.39 -4.09 -7.02
N THR A 101 3.42 -5.33 -7.50
CA THR A 101 2.45 -6.37 -7.14
C THR A 101 3.14 -7.54 -6.44
N GLY A 102 2.38 -8.30 -5.65
CA GLY A 102 2.85 -9.49 -4.97
C GLY A 102 2.07 -9.76 -3.68
N PRO A 103 2.29 -10.93 -3.05
CA PRO A 103 1.58 -11.35 -1.83
C PRO A 103 1.70 -10.35 -0.69
N VAL A 104 0.75 -10.35 0.25
CA VAL A 104 0.79 -9.55 1.48
C VAL A 104 2.06 -9.88 2.30
N GLY A 105 2.57 -8.93 3.09
CA GLY A 105 3.76 -9.14 3.92
C GLY A 105 5.12 -9.17 3.20
N THR A 106 5.17 -8.93 1.89
CA THR A 106 6.42 -8.99 1.09
C THR A 106 7.22 -7.68 1.02
N GLY A 107 6.91 -6.69 1.86
CA GLY A 107 7.66 -5.43 1.94
C GLY A 107 7.47 -4.46 0.75
N LYS A 108 6.41 -4.65 -0.06
CA LYS A 108 6.10 -3.78 -1.22
C LYS A 108 5.89 -2.33 -0.81
N THR A 109 5.06 -2.10 0.21
CA THR A 109 4.79 -0.77 0.77
C THR A 109 6.07 -0.14 1.31
N SER A 110 6.89 -0.90 2.02
CA SER A 110 8.17 -0.43 2.55
C SER A 110 9.14 -0.01 1.44
N VAL A 111 9.21 -0.76 0.32
CA VAL A 111 10.04 -0.38 -0.84
C VAL A 111 9.53 0.91 -1.49
N ALA A 112 8.21 1.06 -1.66
CA ALA A 112 7.63 2.27 -2.23
C ALA A 112 7.91 3.49 -1.36
N GLN A 113 7.64 3.40 -0.06
CA GLN A 113 7.92 4.45 0.91
C GLN A 113 9.41 4.82 0.97
N ASP A 114 10.31 3.83 1.01
CA ASP A 114 11.76 4.05 1.03
C ASP A 114 12.26 4.75 -0.25
N VAL A 115 11.64 4.50 -1.41
CA VAL A 115 11.91 5.27 -2.62
C VAL A 115 11.42 6.71 -2.47
N LEU A 116 10.15 6.91 -2.09
CA LEU A 116 9.55 8.25 -1.94
C LEU A 116 10.32 9.13 -0.96
N PHE A 117 10.71 8.59 0.20
CA PHE A 117 11.50 9.31 1.20
C PHE A 117 12.94 9.60 0.76
N SER A 118 13.44 8.90 -0.26
CA SER A 118 14.78 9.16 -0.83
C SER A 118 14.79 10.24 -1.90
N LEU A 119 13.62 10.70 -2.35
CA LEU A 119 13.50 11.79 -3.33
C LEU A 119 13.80 13.15 -2.69
N ASP A 120 14.18 14.09 -3.53
CA ASP A 120 14.44 15.47 -3.11
C ASP A 120 13.13 16.16 -2.69
N ARG A 121 13.05 16.60 -1.43
CA ARG A 121 11.86 17.23 -0.85
C ARG A 121 11.58 18.62 -1.40
N GLU A 122 12.55 19.28 -2.02
CA GLU A 122 12.32 20.57 -2.69
C GLU A 122 11.68 20.39 -4.08
N ALA A 123 11.90 19.22 -4.71
CA ALA A 123 11.44 18.94 -6.07
C ALA A 123 10.23 18.00 -6.15
N TRP A 124 9.96 17.23 -5.09
CA TRP A 124 8.90 16.21 -5.06
C TRP A 124 8.00 16.38 -3.84
N SER A 125 6.70 16.29 -4.08
CA SER A 125 5.67 16.02 -3.07
C SER A 125 5.05 14.65 -3.35
N PHE A 126 4.56 13.98 -2.31
CA PHE A 126 3.82 12.73 -2.45
C PHE A 126 2.64 12.73 -1.49
N LEU A 127 1.53 12.15 -1.95
CA LEU A 127 0.33 11.90 -1.18
C LEU A 127 0.12 10.38 -1.17
N THR A 128 -0.08 9.82 0.03
CA THR A 128 -0.45 8.42 0.18
C THR A 128 -1.97 8.35 0.25
N ILE A 129 -2.56 7.62 -0.70
CA ILE A 129 -4.00 7.35 -0.73
C ILE A 129 -4.16 5.85 -0.43
N ASN A 130 -4.87 5.55 0.66
CA ASN A 130 -5.23 4.17 1.00
C ASN A 130 -6.62 3.91 0.45
N MET A 131 -6.77 2.83 -0.33
CA MET A 131 -8.05 2.44 -0.90
C MET A 131 -8.68 1.35 -0.02
N SER A 132 -9.91 1.56 0.41
CA SER A 132 -10.74 0.56 1.09
C SER A 132 -11.84 0.05 0.15
N ALA A 133 -12.62 -0.93 0.60
CA ALA A 133 -13.76 -1.44 -0.15
C ALA A 133 -14.91 -0.43 -0.33
N GLN A 134 -14.88 0.72 0.37
CA GLN A 134 -15.95 1.72 0.38
C GLN A 134 -15.63 2.99 -0.44
N VAL A 135 -14.51 3.01 -1.17
CA VAL A 135 -14.18 4.14 -2.05
C VAL A 135 -15.15 4.13 -3.24
N HIS A 136 -15.99 5.16 -3.32
CA HIS A 136 -16.91 5.44 -4.42
C HIS A 136 -16.49 6.76 -5.08
N ASP A 137 -16.82 6.93 -6.35
CA ASP A 137 -16.66 8.20 -7.04
C ASP A 137 -17.89 9.06 -6.69
N ASP A 138 -17.71 10.25 -6.10
CA ASP A 138 -18.80 11.16 -5.67
C ASP A 138 -19.51 11.87 -6.86
N ASP A 139 -19.53 11.27 -8.06
CA ASP A 139 -20.11 11.86 -9.28
C ASP A 139 -21.61 11.51 -9.47
N ASP A 140 -22.29 10.97 -8.45
CA ASP A 140 -23.65 10.39 -8.56
C ASP A 140 -24.80 11.22 -7.93
N ASP A 141 -24.60 12.49 -7.55
CA ASP A 141 -25.69 13.34 -7.03
C ASP A 141 -25.90 14.61 -7.88
N ASP A 142 -26.93 14.60 -8.74
CA ASP A 142 -27.75 15.77 -9.15
C ASP A 142 -28.69 15.31 -10.30
N ASP A 143 -29.86 14.70 -10.01
CA ASP A 143 -31.07 14.73 -10.87
C ASP A 143 -32.20 13.80 -10.32
N ASP A 144 -32.54 13.86 -9.02
CA ASP A 144 -33.78 13.27 -8.49
C ASP A 144 -34.49 14.28 -7.54
N ASP A 145 -34.58 15.54 -7.96
CA ASP A 145 -35.61 16.49 -7.48
C ASP A 145 -36.77 16.49 -8.49
N ASP A 146 -37.52 15.39 -8.57
CA ASP A 146 -38.85 15.42 -9.19
C ASP A 146 -39.87 15.72 -8.08
N ASP A 147 -40.19 17.01 -7.99
CA ASP A 147 -41.38 17.57 -7.36
C ASP A 147 -42.64 16.82 -7.86
N ASP A 148 -43.22 15.96 -7.03
CA ASP A 148 -44.63 15.57 -7.15
C ASP A 148 -45.38 16.08 -5.91
N ASP A 149 -45.69 17.38 -5.95
CA ASP A 149 -46.91 17.94 -5.36
C ASP A 149 -48.11 17.22 -6.00
N ASP A 150 -48.86 16.43 -5.22
CA ASP A 150 -50.27 16.21 -5.54
C ASP A 150 -51.10 16.07 -4.26
N ASP A 151 -52.04 17.01 -4.18
CA ASP A 151 -52.98 17.31 -3.12
C ASP A 151 -53.99 16.18 -2.81
N ASP A 152 -54.50 16.27 -1.58
CA ASP A 152 -55.85 15.89 -1.10
C ASP A 152 -56.26 14.40 -1.06
N VAL A 153 -56.63 13.92 0.14
CA VAL A 153 -58.04 13.81 0.55
C VAL A 153 -58.09 13.65 2.08
N GLU A 154 -58.95 14.49 2.67
CA GLU A 154 -59.37 14.52 4.07
C GLU A 154 -59.91 13.17 4.57
N ASP A 155 -59.66 12.84 5.84
CA ASP A 155 -60.64 12.15 6.67
C ASP A 155 -60.49 12.67 8.10
N ASP A 156 -61.59 13.27 8.55
CA ASP A 156 -61.91 13.72 9.89
C ASP A 156 -61.59 12.65 10.94
N ASP A 157 -61.16 13.07 12.13
CA ASP A 157 -61.88 12.73 13.36
C ASP A 157 -61.39 13.60 14.52
N ASP A 158 -62.39 14.16 15.20
CA ASP A 158 -62.36 15.06 16.34
C ASP A 158 -61.55 14.52 17.54
N ASP A 159 -60.98 15.45 18.33
CA ASP A 159 -61.26 15.54 19.78
C ASP A 159 -60.41 16.67 20.40
N ASP A 160 -61.06 17.83 20.52
CA ASP A 160 -61.27 18.64 21.73
C ASP A 160 -60.15 18.88 22.77
N ASP A 161 -60.14 20.16 23.17
CA ASP A 161 -59.77 20.78 24.45
C ASP A 161 -58.27 21.05 24.69
N ASP A 162 -57.80 22.28 24.44
CA ASP A 162 -57.97 23.54 25.21
C ASP A 162 -56.95 23.70 26.35
N ASP A 163 -56.29 24.86 26.29
CA ASP A 163 -55.76 25.69 27.38
C ASP A 163 -54.57 25.12 28.19
N ASP A 164 -53.57 25.89 28.59
CA ASP A 164 -53.21 27.30 28.48
C ASP A 164 -51.84 27.41 29.18
N ASP A 165 -51.14 28.52 28.94
CA ASP A 165 -50.17 29.16 29.85
C ASP A 165 -48.88 28.38 30.15
N ASP A 166 -47.69 28.96 30.30
CA ASP A 166 -47.05 30.26 30.08
C ASP A 166 -45.65 30.02 30.72
N ASP A 167 -44.76 31.01 30.63
CA ASP A 167 -43.53 31.13 31.42
C ASP A 167 -42.38 30.20 31.01
N ASP A 168 -41.13 30.61 30.91
CA ASP A 168 -40.40 31.87 30.87
C ASP A 168 -38.92 31.42 30.84
N ASP A 169 -38.01 32.37 30.68
CA ASP A 169 -36.58 32.30 31.01
C ASP A 169 -35.68 31.57 29.99
N ASP A 170 -34.96 32.34 29.18
CA ASP A 170 -33.64 32.92 29.51
C ASP A 170 -32.55 31.85 29.52
N ASP A 171 -31.70 31.83 28.50
CA ASP A 171 -30.35 32.38 28.71
C ASP A 171 -29.56 32.39 27.40
N ALA A 172 -28.72 33.41 27.35
CA ALA A 172 -27.94 33.84 26.22
C ALA A 172 -26.52 33.25 26.23
N GLU A 173 -25.92 33.30 25.04
CA GLU A 173 -24.50 33.47 24.72
C GLU A 173 -23.52 32.30 24.96
N ASP A 174 -22.80 31.99 23.88
CA ASP A 174 -21.33 31.86 23.76
C ASP A 174 -21.12 31.27 22.35
N ASP A 175 -20.97 32.11 21.32
CA ASP A 175 -19.77 32.86 20.92
C ASP A 175 -18.53 31.99 20.64
N ASP A 176 -17.90 32.41 19.57
CA ASP A 176 -16.83 31.87 18.74
C ASP A 176 -15.59 31.26 19.41
N GLY A 177 -14.94 30.35 18.67
CA GLY A 177 -13.66 29.76 19.04
C GLY A 177 -13.15 28.73 18.05
N GLU A 178 -12.83 29.18 16.84
CA GLU A 178 -11.92 28.49 15.93
C GLU A 178 -10.55 28.36 16.62
N ASP A 179 -10.06 27.14 16.82
CA ASP A 179 -8.64 26.86 17.04
C ASP A 179 -8.20 25.78 16.04
N ASP A 180 -7.68 26.26 14.91
CA ASP A 180 -6.85 25.53 13.95
C ASP A 180 -5.51 25.17 14.62
N ASP A 181 -5.42 23.97 15.19
CA ASP A 181 -4.13 23.33 15.45
C ASP A 181 -3.85 22.29 14.35
N ASP A 182 -3.31 22.79 13.23
CA ASP A 182 -2.59 22.05 12.19
C ASP A 182 -1.30 21.46 12.79
N ASP A 183 -1.45 20.39 13.57
CA ASP A 183 -0.34 19.50 13.90
C ASP A 183 -0.39 18.35 12.90
N GLY A 184 0.47 18.44 11.88
CA GLY A 184 0.63 17.47 10.79
C GLY A 184 0.89 16.06 11.29
N GLY A 185 -0.20 15.39 11.66
CA GLY A 185 -0.27 14.01 12.13
C GLY A 185 0.31 13.09 11.07
N VAL A 186 1.50 12.58 11.35
CA VAL A 186 2.11 11.52 10.56
C VAL A 186 1.31 10.26 10.85
N ASP A 187 0.37 9.93 9.98
CA ASP A 187 -0.44 8.74 10.14
C ASP A 187 0.45 7.51 9.87
N TYR A 188 0.78 6.79 10.95
CA TYR A 188 1.51 5.55 10.86
C TYR A 188 0.52 4.46 10.48
N ILE A 189 0.54 4.04 9.22
CA ILE A 189 -0.20 2.86 8.78
C ILE A 189 0.34 1.65 9.54
N TYR A 190 -0.48 1.13 10.46
CA TYR A 190 -0.30 -0.19 11.06
C TYR A 190 -0.86 -1.23 10.08
N ASP A 191 -0.06 -2.27 9.78
CA ASP A 191 -0.61 -3.51 9.27
C ASP A 191 -1.24 -4.21 10.49
N ASP A 192 -2.58 -4.18 10.57
CA ASP A 192 -3.38 -4.83 11.61
C ASP A 192 -3.42 -6.34 11.33
N ASP A 193 -2.31 -7.02 11.61
CA ASP A 193 -2.25 -8.49 11.65
C ASP A 193 -2.41 -8.92 13.11
N ASN A 194 -3.64 -8.88 13.63
CA ASN A 194 -4.01 -9.59 14.85
C ASN A 194 -5.43 -10.17 14.71
N ASP A 195 -5.59 -11.11 13.79
CA ASP A 195 -6.63 -12.11 13.94
C ASP A 195 -6.12 -13.10 15.00
N ASP A 196 -6.78 -13.05 16.15
CA ASP A 196 -6.62 -13.95 17.27
C ASP A 196 -6.87 -15.40 16.82
N ASP A 197 -5.80 -16.21 16.73
CA ASP A 197 -5.92 -17.66 16.84
C ASP A 197 -6.20 -17.96 18.33
N ASP A 198 -7.46 -17.87 18.72
CA ASP A 198 -7.92 -18.39 20.02
C ASP A 198 -7.69 -19.90 20.05
N ASP A 199 -6.88 -20.30 21.02
CA ASP A 199 -6.66 -21.67 21.46
C ASP A 199 -7.99 -22.30 21.92
N ASP A 200 -8.53 -23.26 21.15
CA ASP A 200 -9.46 -24.26 21.68
C ASP A 200 -8.66 -25.54 21.98
N ASP A 201 -8.12 -25.57 23.21
CA ASP A 201 -7.80 -26.80 23.95
C ASP A 201 -9.13 -27.52 24.25
N ASP A 202 -9.47 -28.56 23.49
CA ASP A 202 -10.41 -29.59 23.93
C ASP A 202 -9.64 -30.88 24.24
N ASP A 203 -9.38 -31.05 25.53
CA ASP A 203 -9.11 -32.32 26.20
C ASP A 203 -10.26 -33.30 25.94
N ASP A 204 -9.97 -34.44 25.32
CA ASP A 204 -10.77 -35.67 25.48
C ASP A 204 -9.79 -36.84 25.66
N ASP A 205 -9.35 -37.01 26.90
CA ASP A 205 -9.03 -38.32 27.46
C ASP A 205 -10.32 -39.17 27.46
N ASP A 206 -10.33 -40.31 26.78
CA ASP A 206 -10.98 -41.50 27.33
C ASP A 206 -10.45 -42.79 26.70
N ASP A 207 -10.20 -43.73 27.60
CA ASP A 207 -9.61 -45.04 27.44
C ASP A 207 -10.38 -45.98 26.48
N ASP A 208 -9.68 -46.89 25.79
CA ASP A 208 -10.06 -48.31 25.86
C ASP A 208 -8.88 -49.24 25.53
N ASP A 209 -8.47 -49.97 26.57
CA ASP A 209 -7.60 -51.14 26.52
C ASP A 209 -8.39 -52.35 25.96
N GLY A 210 -7.89 -53.00 24.90
CA GLY A 210 -8.47 -54.24 24.36
C GLY A 210 -7.72 -54.87 23.19
#